data_AF-A0AA88CJA2-F1
#
_entry.id   AF-A0AA88CJA2-F1
#
_cell.length_a   1.000
_cell.length_b   1.000
_cell.length_c   1.000
_cell.angle_alpha   90.00
_cell.angle_beta   90.00
_cell.angle_gamma   90.00
#
_symmetry.space_group_name_H-M   'P 1'
#
loop_
_entity.id
_entity.type
_entity.pdbx_description
1 polymer ?
#
loop_
_entity_poly.entity_id
_entity_poly.type
_entity_poly.pdbx_seq_one_letter_code
_entity_poly.pdbx_strand_id
1 'polypeptide(L)'
;MGKQPVRLKAVVYALSPFQQKVMPGLWKDLPSKIHHKVSENWLSATLLLTPLVGTYAYVQNYQEKEKLAHSRLNISIWLSSFVYEPL
;
A
#
# COMPACT_ATOMS: atom_id res chain seq x y z
N MET A 1 -2.95 -35.45 -2.28
CA MET A 1 -1.62 -35.73 -1.66
C MET A 1 -1.53 -37.23 -1.40
N GLY A 2 -1.05 -38.01 -2.38
CA GLY A 2 -1.09 -39.49 -2.36
C GLY A 2 0.30 -40.13 -2.43
N LYS A 3 1.31 -39.56 -1.77
CA LYS A 3 2.63 -40.18 -1.65
C LYS A 3 2.70 -40.97 -0.34
N GLN A 4 3.37 -42.12 -0.39
CA GLN A 4 3.55 -43.02 0.75
C GLN A 4 4.13 -42.24 1.94
N PRO A 5 3.48 -42.23 3.11
CA PRO A 5 3.96 -41.49 4.26
C PRO A 5 5.27 -42.11 4.76
N VAL A 6 6.31 -41.29 4.89
CA VAL A 6 7.58 -41.69 5.51
C VAL A 6 7.35 -41.85 7.01
N ARG A 7 7.61 -43.04 7.56
CA ARG A 7 7.43 -43.31 8.99
C ARG A 7 8.55 -42.62 9.78
N LEU A 8 8.19 -41.62 10.58
CA LEU A 8 9.09 -40.95 11.51
C LEU A 8 9.00 -41.60 12.90
N LYS A 9 10.14 -41.92 13.52
CA LYS A 9 10.17 -42.32 14.93
C LYS A 9 10.13 -41.06 15.80
N ALA A 10 8.92 -40.57 16.08
CA ALA A 10 8.69 -39.43 16.95
C ALA A 10 7.66 -39.78 18.02
N VAL A 11 7.90 -39.35 19.26
CA VAL A 11 6.92 -39.42 20.33
C VAL A 11 6.20 -38.08 20.38
N VAL A 12 4.88 -38.09 20.18
CA VAL A 12 4.05 -36.88 20.17
C VAL A 12 3.11 -36.93 21.37
N TYR A 13 3.30 -36.00 22.31
CA TYR A 13 2.38 -35.78 23.42
C TYR A 13 1.35 -34.73 23.02
N ALA A 14 0.07 -35.08 23.11
CA ALA A 14 -1.03 -34.17 22.81
C ALA A 14 -2.02 -34.14 23.98
N LEU A 15 -2.59 -32.96 24.24
CA LEU A 15 -3.63 -32.76 25.26
C LEU A 15 -5.02 -32.78 24.60
N SER A 16 -6.05 -33.24 25.32
CA SER A 16 -7.43 -33.23 24.81
C SER A 16 -7.86 -31.81 24.40
N PRO A 17 -8.48 -31.62 23.22
CA PRO A 17 -8.95 -30.31 22.75
C PRO A 17 -9.92 -29.62 23.72
N PHE A 18 -10.62 -30.39 24.55
CA PHE A 18 -11.58 -29.87 25.55
C PHE A 18 -10.91 -29.34 26.82
N GLN A 19 -9.62 -29.65 27.03
CA GLN A 19 -8.81 -29.13 28.14
C GLN A 19 -7.90 -27.97 27.70
N GLN A 20 -7.80 -27.72 26.40
CA GLN A 20 -7.04 -26.61 25.85
C GLN A 20 -7.92 -25.37 25.74
N LYS A 21 -7.34 -24.20 26.02
CA LYS A 21 -8.02 -22.92 25.76
C LYS A 21 -8.23 -22.82 24.24
N VAL A 22 -9.47 -22.61 23.80
CA VAL A 22 -9.85 -22.71 22.37
C VAL A 22 -9.17 -21.63 21.51
N MET A 23 -8.87 -20.44 22.06
CA MET A 23 -8.28 -19.31 21.31
C MET A 23 -7.29 -18.42 22.09
N PRO A 24 -6.24 -18.93 22.76
CA PRO A 24 -5.24 -18.09 23.42
C PRO A 24 -4.32 -17.39 22.42
N GLY A 25 -4.01 -18.03 21.29
CA GLY A 25 -2.99 -17.55 20.34
C GLY A 25 -3.42 -16.40 19.43
N LEU A 26 -4.70 -16.03 19.41
CA LEU A 26 -5.20 -14.95 18.55
C LEU A 26 -4.94 -13.56 19.15
N TRP A 27 -4.96 -13.46 20.49
CA TRP A 27 -4.84 -12.17 21.19
C TRP A 27 -3.54 -12.02 21.98
N LYS A 28 -2.95 -13.14 22.43
CA LYS A 28 -1.77 -13.13 23.32
C LYS A 28 -0.49 -12.61 22.64
N ASP A 29 -0.35 -12.83 21.33
CA ASP A 29 0.89 -12.56 20.60
C ASP A 29 0.72 -11.56 19.43
N LEU A 30 -0.31 -10.71 19.48
CA LEU A 30 -0.59 -9.72 18.42
C LEU A 30 0.61 -8.80 18.13
N PRO A 31 1.26 -8.18 19.15
CA PRO A 31 2.36 -7.25 18.87
C PRO A 31 3.56 -7.96 18.21
N SER A 32 3.90 -9.15 18.69
CA SER A 32 4.98 -9.97 18.13
C SER A 32 4.67 -10.43 16.70
N LYS A 33 3.44 -10.89 16.44
CA LYS A 33 3.01 -11.31 15.09
C LYS A 33 2.94 -10.15 14.10
N ILE A 34 2.56 -8.96 14.54
CA ILE A 34 2.57 -7.75 13.71
C ILE A 34 4.01 -7.37 13.37
N HIS A 35 4.90 -7.34 14.36
CA HIS A 35 6.31 -7.02 14.13
C HIS A 35 6.93 -7.96 13.09
N HIS A 36 6.74 -9.28 13.24
CA HIS A 36 7.22 -10.26 12.28
C HIS A 36 6.66 -10.04 10.87
N LYS A 37 5.33 -9.82 10.73
CA LYS A 37 4.71 -9.59 9.41
C LYS A 37 5.19 -8.29 8.76
N VAL A 38 5.39 -7.23 9.55
CA VAL A 38 5.87 -5.96 9.02
C VAL A 38 7.35 -6.08 8.65
N SER A 39 8.20 -6.68 9.49
CA SER A 39 9.63 -6.81 9.21
C SER A 39 9.94 -7.77 8.05
N GLU A 40 9.11 -8.79 7.83
CA GLU A 40 9.30 -9.75 6.74
C GLU A 40 8.72 -9.26 5.41
N ASN A 41 7.68 -8.41 5.43
CA ASN A 41 6.97 -7.99 4.21
C ASN A 41 7.09 -6.50 3.86
N TRP A 42 7.82 -5.68 4.63
CA TRP A 42 7.92 -4.23 4.36
C TRP A 42 8.43 -3.94 2.94
N LEU A 43 9.45 -4.66 2.49
CA LEU A 43 10.03 -4.42 1.16
C LEU A 43 9.03 -4.73 0.05
N SER A 44 8.29 -5.84 0.19
CA SER A 44 7.21 -6.20 -0.74
C SER A 44 6.08 -5.17 -0.72
N ALA A 45 5.73 -4.65 0.45
CA ALA A 45 4.71 -3.61 0.59
C ALA A 45 5.15 -2.30 -0.07
N THR A 46 6.40 -1.86 0.16
CA THR A 46 6.97 -0.68 -0.48
C THR A 46 7.03 -0.86 -2.00
N LEU A 47 7.50 -1.99 -2.50
CA LEU A 47 7.59 -2.24 -3.95
C LEU A 47 6.23 -2.19 -4.65
N LEU A 48 5.16 -2.61 -3.97
CA LEU A 48 3.79 -2.53 -4.50
C LEU A 48 3.19 -1.12 -4.41
N LEU A 49 3.40 -0.41 -3.29
CA LEU A 49 2.78 0.89 -3.05
C LEU A 49 3.54 2.06 -3.69
N THR A 50 4.86 1.96 -3.82
CA THR A 50 5.71 3.04 -4.36
C THR A 50 5.31 3.45 -5.78
N PRO A 51 5.08 2.54 -6.75
CA PRO A 51 4.63 2.92 -8.09
C PRO A 51 3.25 3.56 -8.08
N LEU A 52 2.32 3.04 -7.27
CA LEU A 52 0.95 3.57 -7.18
C LEU A 52 0.94 5.02 -6.67
N VAL A 53 1.63 5.27 -5.55
CA VAL A 53 1.73 6.61 -4.96
C VAL A 53 2.51 7.55 -5.87
N GLY A 54 3.59 7.07 -6.48
CA GLY A 54 4.42 7.86 -7.40
C GLY A 54 3.65 8.30 -8.65
N THR A 55 2.94 7.38 -9.32
CA THR A 55 2.13 7.72 -10.49
C THR A 55 0.98 8.65 -10.12
N TYR A 56 0.30 8.41 -8.99
CA TYR A 56 -0.78 9.28 -8.54
C TYR A 56 -0.29 10.73 -8.32
N ALA A 57 0.81 10.89 -7.58
CA ALA A 57 1.39 12.21 -7.31
C ALA A 57 1.87 12.90 -8.60
N TYR A 58 2.48 12.14 -9.53
CA TYR A 58 2.93 12.69 -10.82
C TYR A 58 1.77 13.22 -11.66
N VAL A 59 0.69 12.44 -11.79
CA VAL A 59 -0.49 12.83 -12.59
C VAL A 59 -1.16 14.08 -12.02
N GLN A 60 -1.35 14.14 -10.70
CA GLN A 60 -1.94 15.32 -10.04
C GLN A 60 -1.11 16.58 -10.31
N ASN A 61 0.21 16.49 -10.12
CA ASN A 61 1.11 17.61 -10.36
C ASN A 61 1.10 18.06 -11.84
N TYR A 62 1.02 17.11 -12.77
CA TYR A 62 0.93 17.43 -14.19
C TYR A 62 -0.36 18.19 -14.53
N GLN A 63 -1.51 17.71 -14.04
CA GLN A 63 -2.81 18.35 -14.27
C GLN A 63 -2.88 19.77 -13.67
N GLU A 64 -2.31 19.98 -12.49
CA GLU A 64 -2.22 21.31 -11.87
C GLU A 64 -1.38 22.28 -12.70
N LYS A 65 -0.23 21.81 -13.22
CA LYS A 65 0.63 22.61 -14.09
C LYS A 65 -0.06 23.00 -15.39
N GLU A 66 -0.79 22.08 -16.02
CA GLU A 66 -1.57 22.38 -17.23
C GLU A 66 -2.66 23.40 -16.95
N LYS A 67 -3.41 23.23 -15.86
CA LYS A 67 -4.45 24.19 -15.44
C LYS A 67 -3.87 25.59 -15.26
N LEU A 68 -2.74 25.71 -14.56
CA LEU A 68 -2.06 26.98 -14.34
C LEU A 68 -1.49 27.57 -15.63
N ALA A 69 -0.94 26.76 -16.53
CA ALA A 69 -0.43 27.19 -17.81
C ALA A 69 -1.56 27.75 -18.71
N HIS A 70 -2.69 27.07 -18.79
CA HIS A 70 -3.86 27.55 -19.51
C HIS A 70 -4.42 28.84 -18.90
N SER A 71 -4.55 28.92 -17.58
CA SER A 71 -4.98 30.16 -16.93
C SER A 71 -4.03 31.33 -17.22
N ARG A 72 -2.70 31.09 -17.19
CA ARG A 72 -1.69 32.11 -17.47
C ARG A 72 -1.72 32.58 -18.93
N LEU A 73 -1.82 31.65 -19.88
CA LEU A 73 -1.94 31.97 -21.30
C LEU A 73 -3.21 32.77 -21.59
N ASN A 74 -4.34 32.38 -21.00
CA ASN A 74 -5.60 33.08 -21.21
C ASN A 74 -5.58 34.50 -20.62
N ILE A 75 -4.97 34.70 -19.45
CA ILE A 75 -4.75 36.03 -18.85
C ILE A 75 -3.83 36.89 -19.72
N SER A 76 -2.75 36.31 -20.25
CA SER A 76 -1.84 37.02 -21.14
C SER A 76 -2.55 37.49 -22.42
N ILE A 77 -3.35 36.62 -23.04
CA ILE A 77 -4.13 36.93 -24.24
C ILE A 77 -5.18 38.01 -23.95
N TRP A 78 -5.85 37.91 -22.79
CA TRP A 78 -6.83 38.91 -22.36
C TRP A 78 -6.19 40.28 -22.11
N LEU A 79 -5.05 40.33 -21.41
CA LEU A 79 -4.28 41.57 -21.21
C LEU A 79 -3.80 42.18 -22.53
N SER A 80 -3.33 41.36 -23.47
CA SER A 80 -2.95 41.84 -24.82
C SER A 80 -4.15 42.37 -25.61
N SER A 81 -5.34 41.81 -25.42
CA SER A 81 -6.58 42.28 -26.07
C SER A 81 -7.10 43.58 -25.45
N PHE A 82 -6.95 43.75 -24.13
CA PHE A 82 -7.35 44.96 -23.39
C PHE A 82 -6.41 46.15 -23.63
N VAL A 83 -5.12 45.89 -23.90
CA VAL A 83 -4.13 46.93 -24.26
C VAL A 83 -4.24 47.37 -25.73
N TYR A 84 -4.86 46.55 -26.60
CA TYR A 84 -5.06 46.84 -28.03
C TYR A 84 -6.47 47.37 -28.37
N GLU A 85 -7.28 47.76 -27.39
CA GLU A 85 -8.51 48.54 -27.59
C GLU A 85 -8.20 50.05 -27.43
N PRO A 86 -7.94 50.79 -28.52
CA PRO A 86 -7.88 52.25 -28.47
C PRO A 86 -9.29 52.84 -28.61
N LEU A 87 -9.78 53.45 -27.53
CA LEU A 87 -10.79 54.51 -27.55
C LEU A 87 -10.47 55.53 -26.45
#